data_AF-A0A2Z6SMM4-F1
#
_entry.id   AF-A0A2Z6SMM4-F1
#
_cell.length_a   1.000
_cell.length_b   1.000
_cell.length_c   1.000
_cell.angle_alpha   90.00
_cell.angle_beta   90.00
_cell.angle_gamma   90.00
#
_symmetry.space_group_name_H-M   'P 1'
#
loop_
_entity.id
_entity.type
_entity.pdbx_description
1 polymer ?
#
loop_
_entity_poly.entity_id
_entity_poly.type
_entity_poly.pdbx_seq_one_letter_code
_entity_poly.pdbx_strand_id
1 'polypeptide(L)'
;MLSYFLLFLYNKTLINKIKVDINNTNLRKTLICEKIILGVGNELIKFSKIIDYGKTGIIDRSNPISIESISLIYDACGMAIYQIENKHKNNLPLLLIVGWKVSMPFITKENKWFVFVGYETDINFPNEKSINKYLNENGNLGSNTLVFKAYSIAIDISINNGNDAQLNINIRNINRSYFGIIKKYCKTFKFSSKKIAIYSNI
;
A
#
# COMPACT_ATOMS: atom_id res chain seq x y z
N MET A 1 -8.25 -38.94 16.63
CA MET A 1 -6.90 -38.36 16.46
C MET A 1 -6.68 -37.86 15.03
N LEU A 2 -6.81 -38.72 13.99
CA LEU A 2 -6.61 -38.30 12.59
C LEU A 2 -7.59 -37.19 12.12
N SER A 3 -8.87 -37.25 12.53
CA SER A 3 -9.87 -36.25 12.14
C SER A 3 -9.60 -34.86 12.72
N TYR A 4 -9.13 -34.77 13.96
CA TYR A 4 -8.76 -33.51 14.60
C TYR A 4 -7.48 -32.92 14.00
N PHE A 5 -6.53 -33.76 13.62
CA PHE A 5 -5.31 -33.31 12.95
C PHE A 5 -5.59 -32.79 11.52
N LEU A 6 -6.47 -33.46 10.78
CA LEU A 6 -6.95 -32.98 9.48
C LEU A 6 -7.77 -31.70 9.60
N LEU A 7 -8.66 -31.59 10.60
CA LEU A 7 -9.41 -30.36 10.88
C LEU A 7 -8.48 -29.20 11.28
N PHE A 8 -7.43 -29.48 12.04
CA PHE A 8 -6.41 -28.51 12.44
C PHE A 8 -5.60 -28.01 11.24
N LEU A 9 -5.14 -28.92 10.36
CA LEU A 9 -4.49 -28.56 9.10
C LEU A 9 -5.43 -27.76 8.19
N TYR A 10 -6.69 -28.18 8.09
CA TYR A 10 -7.73 -27.54 7.30
C TYR A 10 -8.02 -26.11 7.75
N ASN A 11 -8.16 -25.88 9.06
CA ASN A 11 -8.33 -24.54 9.62
C ASN A 11 -7.10 -23.65 9.39
N LYS A 12 -5.88 -24.20 9.51
CA LYS A 12 -4.65 -23.44 9.25
C LYS A 12 -4.50 -23.04 7.78
N THR A 13 -5.04 -23.84 6.85
CA THR A 13 -5.06 -23.52 5.42
C THR A 13 -6.17 -22.56 5.01
N LEU A 14 -7.27 -22.45 5.77
CA LEU A 14 -8.43 -21.62 5.41
C LEU A 14 -8.41 -20.19 5.96
N ILE A 15 -7.47 -19.90 6.85
CA ILE A 15 -7.31 -18.57 7.42
C ILE A 15 -6.38 -17.77 6.51
N ASN A 16 -6.92 -16.71 5.90
CA ASN A 16 -6.11 -15.70 5.26
C ASN A 16 -5.61 -14.72 6.33
N LYS A 17 -4.30 -14.49 6.36
CA LYS A 17 -3.61 -13.51 7.20
C LYS A 17 -2.84 -12.58 6.31
N ILE A 18 -2.80 -11.30 6.70
CA ILE A 18 -1.98 -10.31 6.04
C ILE A 18 -1.31 -9.44 7.07
N LYS A 19 0.00 -9.29 6.92
CA LYS A 19 0.81 -8.28 7.59
C LYS A 19 1.20 -7.20 6.60
N VAL A 20 0.81 -5.96 6.85
CA VAL A 20 1.16 -4.80 6.02
C VAL A 20 2.22 -3.99 6.75
N ASP A 21 3.46 -4.04 6.27
CA ASP A 21 4.60 -3.33 6.84
C ASP A 21 4.89 -2.06 6.02
N ILE A 22 4.75 -0.88 6.66
CA ILE A 22 4.98 0.42 6.02
C ILE A 22 6.25 1.05 6.59
N ASN A 23 7.23 1.30 5.70
CA ASN A 23 8.47 1.99 5.99
C ASN A 23 8.49 3.37 5.32
N ASN A 24 8.51 4.43 6.12
CA ASN A 24 8.59 5.82 5.68
C ASN A 24 9.92 6.51 6.06
N THR A 25 10.94 5.75 6.48
CA THR A 25 12.24 6.28 6.92
C THR A 25 12.86 7.23 5.87
N ASN A 26 12.74 6.87 4.59
CA ASN A 26 13.28 7.64 3.47
C ASN A 26 12.37 8.78 3.00
N LEU A 27 11.13 8.85 3.49
CA LEU A 27 10.21 9.97 3.25
C LEU A 27 10.51 11.14 4.20
N ARG A 28 10.98 10.85 5.43
CA ARG A 28 11.22 11.83 6.51
C ARG A 28 9.99 12.69 6.82
N LYS A 29 8.82 12.05 6.85
CA LYS A 29 7.52 12.66 7.20
C LYS A 29 6.71 11.69 8.04
N THR A 30 6.00 12.21 9.04
CA THR A 30 5.08 11.39 9.82
C THR A 30 3.88 11.01 8.96
N LEU A 31 3.43 9.77 9.07
CA LEU A 31 2.14 9.34 8.52
C LEU A 31 1.16 9.20 9.68
N ILE A 32 0.02 9.87 9.58
CA ILE A 32 -1.03 9.82 10.58
C ILE A 32 -2.16 8.98 9.98
N CYS A 33 -2.49 7.85 10.59
CA CYS A 33 -3.61 7.06 10.09
C CYS A 33 -4.93 7.74 10.44
N GLU A 34 -5.72 8.01 9.42
CA GLU A 34 -7.05 8.58 9.56
C GLU A 34 -8.10 7.48 9.69
N LYS A 35 -8.02 6.46 8.83
CA LYS A 35 -9.07 5.44 8.72
C LYS A 35 -8.51 4.11 8.23
N ILE A 36 -9.09 3.02 8.75
CA ILE A 36 -8.90 1.66 8.24
C ILE A 36 -10.28 1.13 7.86
N ILE A 37 -10.37 0.54 6.68
CA ILE A 37 -11.59 -0.05 6.15
C ILE A 37 -11.28 -1.50 5.84
N LEU A 38 -12.02 -2.41 6.46
CA LEU A 38 -11.87 -3.84 6.24
C LEU A 38 -13.02 -4.34 5.34
N GLY A 39 -12.71 -5.35 4.53
CA GLY A 39 -13.73 -6.13 3.84
C GLY A 39 -14.64 -6.87 4.83
N VAL A 40 -15.83 -7.26 4.35
CA VAL A 40 -16.80 -8.02 5.14
C VAL A 40 -16.17 -9.32 5.64
N GLY A 41 -16.30 -9.59 6.94
CA GLY A 41 -15.76 -10.81 7.58
C GLY A 41 -14.27 -10.75 7.94
N ASN A 42 -13.62 -9.59 7.78
CA ASN A 42 -12.21 -9.41 8.12
C ASN A 42 -12.07 -8.72 9.47
N GLU A 43 -11.12 -9.18 10.28
CA GLU A 43 -10.87 -8.69 11.63
C GLU A 43 -9.46 -8.09 11.72
N LEU A 44 -9.33 -6.94 12.38
CA LEU A 44 -8.06 -6.29 12.66
C LEU A 44 -7.49 -6.82 13.97
N ILE A 45 -6.31 -7.44 13.91
CA ILE A 45 -5.63 -7.98 15.10
C ILE A 45 -4.73 -6.92 15.73
N LYS A 46 -3.93 -6.25 14.91
CA LYS A 46 -2.92 -5.30 15.38
C LYS A 46 -2.79 -4.14 14.41
N PHE A 47 -2.61 -2.95 14.98
CA PHE A 47 -2.49 -1.72 14.22
C PHE A 47 -1.73 -0.63 14.98
N SER A 48 -0.96 0.20 14.28
CA SER A 48 -0.31 1.39 14.86
C SER A 48 -0.82 2.67 14.19
N LYS A 49 -1.33 3.58 15.01
CA LYS A 49 -2.03 4.81 14.56
C LYS A 49 -1.12 5.89 13.98
N ILE A 50 0.13 5.96 14.42
CA ILE A 50 1.09 6.99 14.02
C ILE A 50 2.38 6.32 13.53
N ILE A 51 2.91 6.81 12.40
CA ILE A 51 4.17 6.36 11.80
C ILE A 51 5.15 7.52 11.78
N ASP A 52 5.90 7.68 12.86
CA ASP A 52 6.89 8.75 12.99
C ASP A 52 8.19 8.45 12.24
N TYR A 53 8.79 9.51 11.67
CA TYR A 53 10.16 9.46 11.19
C TYR A 53 11.11 9.82 12.34
N GLY A 54 11.76 8.81 12.92
CA GLY A 54 12.99 8.99 13.71
C GLY A 54 13.04 10.16 14.71
N LYS A 55 12.05 10.36 15.58
CA LYS A 55 12.25 11.18 16.79
C LYS A 55 13.10 10.40 17.79
N THR A 56 14.38 10.73 17.81
CA THR A 56 15.35 10.37 18.85
C THR A 56 14.88 10.90 20.20
N GLY A 57 14.51 9.98 21.08
CA GLY A 57 14.16 10.26 22.48
C GLY A 57 13.27 9.16 23.03
N ILE A 58 13.81 7.94 23.16
CA ILE A 58 13.16 6.75 23.76
C ILE A 58 12.01 6.17 22.92
N ILE A 59 12.30 5.66 21.71
CA ILE A 59 11.39 4.70 21.06
C ILE A 59 12.26 3.64 20.37
N ASP A 60 11.99 2.39 20.71
CA ASP A 60 12.55 1.16 20.15
C ASP A 60 12.87 1.27 18.65
N ARG A 61 14.15 1.14 18.30
CA ARG A 61 14.64 1.03 16.91
C ARG A 61 14.30 -0.32 16.26
N SER A 62 13.26 -1.02 16.70
CA SER A 62 13.05 -2.44 16.38
C SER A 62 11.72 -2.79 15.72
N ASN A 63 10.73 -1.90 15.60
CA ASN A 63 9.44 -2.29 15.02
C ASN A 63 9.07 -1.54 13.73
N PRO A 64 9.15 -2.18 12.55
CA PRO A 64 8.35 -1.75 11.41
C PRO A 64 6.88 -1.68 11.82
N ILE A 65 6.21 -0.61 11.40
CA ILE A 65 4.81 -0.40 11.73
C ILE A 65 3.95 -1.30 10.85
N SER A 66 3.23 -2.21 11.52
CA SER A 66 2.49 -3.30 10.89
C SER A 66 0.99 -3.19 11.11
N ILE A 67 0.22 -3.44 10.04
CA ILE A 67 -1.21 -3.76 10.14
C ILE A 67 -1.34 -5.27 10.02
N GLU A 68 -1.97 -5.92 10.98
CA GLU A 68 -2.26 -7.35 10.91
C GLU A 68 -3.76 -7.56 10.86
N SER A 69 -4.24 -8.22 9.81
CA SER A 69 -5.66 -8.58 9.70
C SER A 69 -5.82 -10.03 9.25
N ILE A 70 -6.94 -10.63 9.65
CA ILE A 70 -7.28 -12.01 9.33
C ILE A 70 -8.68 -12.10 8.76
N SER A 71 -8.91 -13.13 7.96
CA SER A 71 -10.24 -13.51 7.47
C SER A 71 -10.41 -15.02 7.57
N LEU A 72 -11.57 -15.41 8.08
CA LEU A 72 -12.02 -16.80 8.10
C LEU A 72 -12.92 -17.01 6.88
N ILE A 73 -12.52 -17.90 5.97
CA ILE A 73 -13.39 -18.37 4.88
C ILE A 73 -13.69 -17.28 3.81
N TYR A 74 -13.10 -16.08 3.87
CA TYR A 74 -13.24 -15.01 2.84
C TYR A 74 -11.87 -14.44 2.41
N ASP A 75 -11.86 -13.65 1.32
CA ASP A 75 -10.67 -12.89 0.92
C ASP A 75 -10.31 -11.89 2.05
N ALA A 76 -9.08 -11.94 2.58
CA ALA A 76 -8.63 -10.93 3.55
C ALA A 76 -8.24 -9.65 2.80
N CYS A 77 -9.14 -8.68 2.79
CA CYS A 77 -8.98 -7.41 2.09
C CYS A 77 -9.30 -6.21 2.98
N GLY A 78 -8.66 -5.09 2.67
CA GLY A 78 -8.85 -3.83 3.38
C GLY A 78 -8.06 -2.70 2.75
N MET A 79 -8.26 -1.48 3.24
CA MET A 79 -7.37 -0.36 3.00
C MET A 79 -7.12 0.45 4.26
N ALA A 80 -5.98 1.10 4.28
CA ALA A 80 -5.61 2.10 5.27
C ALA A 80 -5.36 3.44 4.57
N ILE A 81 -5.87 4.50 5.19
CA ILE A 81 -5.77 5.88 4.73
C ILE A 81 -4.89 6.64 5.72
N TYR A 82 -3.80 7.20 5.21
CA TYR A 82 -2.82 7.95 5.98
C TYR A 82 -2.71 9.38 5.46
N GLN A 83 -2.77 10.35 6.36
CA GLN A 83 -2.33 11.71 6.09
C GLN A 83 -0.80 11.78 6.10
N ILE A 84 -0.23 12.40 5.07
CA ILE A 84 1.18 12.76 5.02
C ILE A 84 1.35 14.13 5.69
N GLU A 85 2.11 14.16 6.78
CA GLU A 85 2.32 15.36 7.58
C GLU A 85 2.87 16.54 6.75
N ASN A 86 2.35 17.75 7.02
CA ASN A 86 2.81 19.01 6.45
C ASN A 86 2.72 19.10 4.91
N LYS A 87 1.82 18.32 4.28
CA LYS A 87 1.48 18.46 2.85
C LYS A 87 -0.01 18.73 2.69
N HIS A 88 -0.36 19.96 2.34
CA HIS A 88 -1.75 20.40 2.17
C HIS A 88 -1.93 21.18 0.86
N LYS A 89 -3.14 21.13 0.30
CA LYS A 89 -3.59 22.01 -0.78
C LYS A 89 -5.02 22.45 -0.45
N ASN A 90 -5.27 23.76 -0.42
CA ASN A 90 -6.59 24.32 -0.10
C ASN A 90 -7.19 23.73 1.20
N ASN A 91 -6.37 23.64 2.26
CA ASN A 91 -6.68 23.02 3.55
C ASN A 91 -6.93 21.50 3.54
N LEU A 92 -6.89 20.83 2.39
CA LEU A 92 -7.01 19.37 2.32
C LEU A 92 -5.64 18.71 2.52
N PRO A 93 -5.53 17.70 3.40
CA PRO A 93 -4.31 16.93 3.58
C PRO A 93 -4.00 16.08 2.34
N LEU A 94 -2.72 15.89 2.05
CA LEU A 94 -2.28 14.89 1.08
C LEU A 94 -2.39 13.50 1.73
N LEU A 95 -3.13 12.62 1.09
CA LEU A 95 -3.41 11.27 1.58
C LEU A 95 -2.56 10.23 0.84
N LEU A 96 -2.12 9.23 1.58
CA LEU A 96 -1.58 7.97 1.11
C LEU A 96 -2.61 6.88 1.44
N ILE A 97 -3.11 6.20 0.42
CA ILE A 97 -4.06 5.10 0.58
C ILE A 97 -3.38 3.83 0.10
N VAL A 98 -3.43 2.81 0.95
CA VAL A 98 -2.88 1.49 0.68
C VAL A 98 -4.01 0.49 0.80
N GLY A 99 -4.29 -0.27 -0.25
CA GLY A 99 -5.23 -1.39 -0.20
C GLY A 99 -4.57 -2.73 -0.49
N TRP A 100 -5.12 -3.78 0.11
CA TRP A 100 -4.63 -5.15 -0.01
C TRP A 100 -5.78 -6.13 -0.15
N LYS A 101 -5.49 -7.25 -0.82
CA LYS A 101 -6.34 -8.44 -0.89
C LYS A 101 -5.48 -9.68 -0.90
N VAL A 102 -5.69 -10.54 0.08
CA VAL A 102 -5.23 -11.92 0.11
C VAL A 102 -6.35 -12.78 -0.42
N SER A 103 -6.10 -13.43 -1.55
CA SER A 103 -7.08 -14.29 -2.18
C SER A 103 -7.15 -15.63 -1.46
N MET A 104 -8.34 -16.22 -1.44
CA MET A 104 -8.50 -17.58 -0.93
C MET A 104 -7.54 -18.58 -1.57
N PRO A 105 -6.99 -19.51 -0.78
CA PRO A 105 -5.98 -20.46 -1.25
C PRO A 105 -6.51 -21.49 -2.27
N PHE A 106 -7.81 -21.74 -2.32
CA PHE A 106 -8.43 -22.67 -3.28
C PHE A 106 -8.81 -22.02 -4.62
N ILE A 107 -8.69 -20.69 -4.70
CA ILE A 107 -8.85 -19.94 -5.93
C ILE A 107 -7.43 -19.59 -6.38
N THR A 108 -7.02 -19.97 -7.59
CA THR A 108 -5.68 -19.71 -8.14
C THR A 108 -5.43 -18.22 -8.46
N LYS A 109 -5.88 -17.32 -7.60
CA LYS A 109 -5.73 -15.87 -7.73
C LYS A 109 -4.59 -15.42 -6.84
N GLU A 110 -3.65 -14.74 -7.46
CA GLU A 110 -2.55 -14.07 -6.78
C GLU A 110 -3.05 -12.94 -5.87
N ASN A 111 -2.26 -12.64 -4.85
CA ASN A 111 -2.57 -11.56 -3.92
C ASN A 111 -2.44 -10.21 -4.62
N LYS A 112 -3.34 -9.29 -4.28
CA LYS A 112 -3.44 -7.99 -4.93
C LYS A 112 -3.21 -6.84 -3.98
N TRP A 113 -2.69 -5.73 -4.50
CA TRP A 113 -2.55 -4.49 -3.75
C TRP A 113 -2.77 -3.27 -4.65
N PHE A 114 -3.11 -2.13 -4.06
CA PHE A 114 -3.04 -0.85 -4.75
C PHE A 114 -2.49 0.23 -3.82
N VAL A 115 -1.93 1.28 -4.42
CA VAL A 115 -1.53 2.48 -3.70
C VAL A 115 -1.99 3.71 -4.45
N PHE A 116 -2.50 4.69 -3.72
CA PHE A 116 -2.91 5.98 -4.22
C PHE A 116 -2.26 7.09 -3.36
N VAL A 117 -1.82 8.16 -4.01
CA VAL A 117 -1.35 9.38 -3.34
C VAL A 117 -2.05 10.56 -3.99
N GLY A 118 -2.78 11.35 -3.20
CA GLY A 118 -3.61 12.44 -3.72
C GLY A 118 -4.48 13.08 -2.66
N TYR A 119 -5.42 13.91 -3.10
CA TYR A 119 -6.42 14.58 -2.26
C TYR A 119 -7.79 13.92 -2.42
N GLU A 120 -8.68 14.09 -1.43
CA GLU A 120 -10.05 13.56 -1.46
C GLU A 120 -10.86 14.06 -2.67
N THR A 121 -10.54 15.26 -3.18
CA THR A 121 -11.18 15.86 -4.36
C THR A 121 -10.68 15.31 -5.70
N ASP A 122 -9.68 14.43 -5.70
CA ASP A 122 -9.12 13.91 -6.95
C ASP A 122 -10.11 12.94 -7.62
N ILE A 123 -10.24 13.03 -8.95
CA ILE A 123 -11.22 12.24 -9.75
C ILE A 123 -11.10 10.73 -9.51
N ASN A 124 -9.88 10.25 -9.24
CA ASN A 124 -9.57 8.83 -9.04
C ASN A 124 -9.48 8.44 -7.55
N PHE A 125 -10.00 9.26 -6.63
CA PHE A 125 -9.98 8.95 -5.22
C PHE A 125 -10.73 7.62 -4.96
N PRO A 126 -10.09 6.63 -4.32
CA PRO A 126 -10.68 5.30 -4.15
C PRO A 126 -11.88 5.36 -3.21
N ASN A 127 -13.07 5.05 -3.72
CA ASN A 127 -14.32 5.04 -2.97
C ASN A 127 -14.55 3.68 -2.28
N GLU A 128 -15.02 3.72 -1.04
CA GLU A 128 -15.15 2.61 -0.09
C GLU A 128 -16.13 1.51 -0.52
N LYS A 129 -17.05 1.82 -1.45
CA LYS A 129 -18.31 1.05 -1.65
C LYS A 129 -18.18 -0.42 -2.05
N SER A 130 -16.99 -0.96 -2.33
CA SER A 130 -16.68 -2.40 -2.27
C SER A 130 -15.20 -2.60 -2.54
N ILE A 131 -14.37 -2.50 -1.50
CA ILE A 131 -12.91 -2.62 -1.63
C ILE A 131 -12.46 -3.88 -2.36
N ASN A 132 -13.13 -5.01 -2.13
CA ASN A 132 -12.84 -6.27 -2.80
C ASN A 132 -13.04 -6.16 -4.33
N LYS A 133 -14.12 -5.51 -4.77
CA LYS A 133 -14.39 -5.28 -6.20
C LYS A 133 -13.33 -4.37 -6.81
N TYR A 134 -13.01 -3.25 -6.15
CA TYR A 134 -11.98 -2.32 -6.61
C TYR A 134 -10.62 -3.00 -6.78
N LEU A 135 -10.20 -3.80 -5.79
CA LEU A 135 -8.95 -4.57 -5.86
C LEU A 135 -8.96 -5.63 -6.95
N ASN A 136 -10.11 -6.25 -7.25
CA ASN A 136 -10.19 -7.20 -8.35
C ASN A 136 -9.92 -6.53 -9.71
N GLU A 137 -10.46 -5.32 -9.92
CA GLU A 137 -10.39 -4.58 -11.17
C GLU A 137 -9.07 -3.81 -11.33
N ASN A 138 -8.53 -3.23 -10.25
CA ASN A 138 -7.42 -2.28 -10.30
C ASN A 138 -6.16 -2.73 -9.54
N GLY A 139 -6.23 -3.87 -8.83
CA GLY A 139 -5.13 -4.34 -7.99
C GLY A 139 -3.93 -4.82 -8.81
N ASN A 140 -2.74 -4.37 -8.40
CA ASN A 140 -1.44 -4.84 -8.87
C ASN A 140 -1.07 -6.17 -8.22
N LEU A 141 -0.15 -6.88 -8.87
CA LEU A 141 0.36 -8.19 -8.48
C LEU A 141 1.84 -8.09 -8.11
N GLY A 142 2.31 -8.97 -7.24
CA GLY A 142 3.73 -9.10 -6.92
C GLY A 142 4.38 -7.79 -6.47
N SER A 143 5.53 -7.46 -7.06
CA SER A 143 6.33 -6.28 -6.68
C SER A 143 6.33 -5.22 -7.78
N ASN A 144 6.25 -3.94 -7.40
CA ASN A 144 6.33 -2.83 -8.33
C ASN A 144 6.82 -1.53 -7.65
N THR A 145 7.28 -0.58 -8.46
CA THR A 145 7.62 0.79 -8.03
C THR A 145 6.66 1.79 -8.66
N LEU A 146 5.95 2.56 -7.83
CA LEU A 146 5.06 3.62 -8.26
C LEU A 146 5.68 4.99 -8.00
N VAL A 147 5.64 5.86 -9.01
CA VAL A 147 6.27 7.19 -8.98
C VAL A 147 5.21 8.28 -9.09
N PHE A 148 4.97 8.99 -7.99
CA PHE A 148 4.05 10.12 -7.88
C PHE A 148 4.80 11.44 -8.03
N LYS A 149 5.09 11.82 -9.29
CA LYS A 149 5.93 12.98 -9.63
C LYS A 149 5.42 14.29 -9.03
N ALA A 150 4.10 14.50 -9.08
CA ALA A 150 3.45 15.70 -8.53
C ALA A 150 3.81 15.95 -7.06
N TYR A 151 4.03 14.88 -6.30
CA TYR A 151 4.31 14.94 -4.87
C TYR A 151 5.78 14.64 -4.53
N SER A 152 6.62 14.37 -5.53
CA SER A 152 8.02 13.93 -5.37
C SER A 152 8.14 12.68 -4.47
N ILE A 153 7.23 11.73 -4.63
CA ILE A 153 7.19 10.48 -3.84
C ILE A 153 7.38 9.30 -4.79
N ALA A 154 8.24 8.36 -4.41
CA ALA A 154 8.30 7.02 -4.97
C ALA A 154 7.93 6.02 -3.88
N ILE A 155 7.23 4.95 -4.28
CA ILE A 155 6.82 3.89 -3.39
C ILE A 155 7.21 2.57 -4.03
N ASP A 156 8.07 1.82 -3.36
CA ASP A 156 8.41 0.45 -3.73
C ASP A 156 7.51 -0.48 -2.90
N ILE A 157 6.72 -1.32 -3.56
CA ILE A 157 5.75 -2.22 -2.92
C ILE A 157 6.00 -3.65 -3.36
N SER A 158 5.85 -4.61 -2.45
CA SER A 158 5.84 -6.03 -2.74
C SER A 158 4.81 -6.77 -1.90
N ILE A 159 4.06 -7.68 -2.51
CA ILE A 159 3.25 -8.67 -1.80
C ILE A 159 3.73 -10.09 -2.15
N ASN A 160 3.80 -10.99 -1.18
CA ASN A 160 3.97 -12.41 -1.45
C ASN A 160 2.61 -13.06 -1.77
N ASN A 161 2.65 -14.20 -2.46
CA ASN A 161 1.47 -15.04 -2.67
C ASN A 161 1.32 -16.05 -1.52
N GLY A 162 0.09 -16.52 -1.31
CA GLY A 162 -0.26 -17.44 -0.23
C GLY A 162 -1.22 -16.81 0.78
N ASN A 163 -1.74 -17.65 1.67
CA ASN A 163 -2.71 -17.25 2.69
C ASN A 163 -2.05 -16.59 3.92
N ASP A 164 -0.74 -16.75 4.14
CA ASP A 164 0.02 -16.00 5.15
C ASP A 164 0.85 -14.92 4.44
N ALA A 165 0.17 -13.82 4.14
CA ALA A 165 0.69 -12.79 3.27
C ALA A 165 1.43 -11.68 4.05
N GLN A 166 2.42 -11.09 3.39
CA GLN A 166 3.15 -9.92 3.83
C GLN A 166 3.20 -8.91 2.68
N LEU A 167 2.66 -7.72 2.94
CA LEU A 167 2.72 -6.57 2.05
C LEU A 167 3.74 -5.58 2.60
N ASN A 168 4.88 -5.44 1.91
CA ASN A 168 5.93 -4.50 2.29
C ASN A 168 5.83 -3.24 1.43
N ILE A 169 5.88 -2.08 2.07
CA ILE A 169 5.75 -0.77 1.42
C ILE A 169 6.88 0.12 1.90
N ASN A 170 7.75 0.54 0.98
CA ASN A 170 8.84 1.46 1.24
C ASN A 170 8.59 2.79 0.53
N ILE A 171 8.41 3.85 1.31
CA ILE A 171 8.10 5.19 0.83
C ILE A 171 9.35 6.05 0.90
N ARG A 172 9.71 6.65 -0.22
CA ARG A 172 10.91 7.49 -0.33
C ARG A 172 10.64 8.79 -1.08
N ASN A 173 11.35 9.83 -0.68
CA ASN A 173 11.35 11.09 -1.41
C ASN A 173 12.18 10.94 -2.68
N ILE A 174 11.67 11.47 -3.80
CA ILE A 174 12.45 11.56 -5.03
C ILE A 174 13.16 12.91 -4.98
N ASN A 175 14.47 12.88 -4.73
CA ASN A 175 15.29 14.09 -4.74
C ASN A 175 15.08 14.87 -6.05
N ARG A 176 14.59 16.11 -5.93
CA ARG A 176 14.37 17.04 -7.06
C ARG A 176 15.64 17.27 -7.90
N SER A 177 16.83 17.00 -7.35
CA SER A 177 18.11 17.09 -8.08
C SER A 177 18.18 16.16 -9.29
N TYR A 178 17.60 14.95 -9.22
CA TYR A 178 17.53 14.05 -10.39
C TYR A 178 16.58 14.55 -11.48
N PHE A 179 15.46 15.20 -11.10
CA PHE A 179 14.56 15.80 -12.08
C PHE A 179 15.14 17.06 -12.73
N GLY A 180 15.91 17.87 -12.01
CA GLY A 180 16.65 19.00 -12.59
C GLY A 180 17.68 18.54 -13.62
N ILE A 181 18.37 17.42 -13.34
CA ILE A 181 19.32 16.77 -14.25
C ILE A 181 18.58 16.21 -15.47
N ILE A 182 17.53 15.39 -15.29
CA ILE A 182 16.77 14.81 -16.41
C ILE A 182 16.12 15.91 -17.28
N LYS A 183 15.58 16.98 -16.69
CA LYS A 183 14.98 18.10 -17.46
C LYS A 183 16.04 18.91 -18.22
N LYS A 184 17.28 18.98 -17.72
CA LYS A 184 18.43 19.59 -18.42
C LYS A 184 18.93 18.72 -19.58
N TYR A 185 18.86 17.38 -19.45
CA TYR A 185 19.25 16.43 -20.51
C TYR A 185 18.12 16.09 -21.51
N CYS A 186 16.85 16.24 -21.16
CA CYS A 186 15.73 16.05 -22.09
C CYS A 186 15.54 17.22 -23.07
N LYS A 187 16.10 18.42 -22.80
CA LYS A 187 16.16 19.50 -23.79
C LYS A 187 17.17 19.20 -24.91
N THR A 188 18.12 18.29 -24.68
CA THR A 188 19.21 17.98 -25.61
C THR A 188 19.02 16.69 -26.40
N PHE A 189 18.00 15.88 -26.12
CA PHE A 189 17.74 14.64 -26.84
C PHE A 189 16.36 14.65 -27.51
N LYS A 190 16.33 15.00 -28.82
CA LYS A 190 15.28 14.55 -29.74
C LYS A 190 15.45 13.03 -29.91
N PHE A 191 14.68 12.23 -29.19
CA PHE A 191 14.57 10.80 -29.49
C PHE A 191 13.25 10.48 -30.17
N SER A 192 13.44 9.83 -31.32
CA SER A 192 12.45 9.18 -32.17
C SER A 192 11.57 8.20 -31.39
N SER A 193 10.31 8.19 -31.79
CA SER A 193 9.17 7.47 -31.23
C SER A 193 9.40 5.97 -31.02
N LYS A 194 9.33 5.52 -29.76
CA LYS A 194 8.73 4.23 -29.38
C LYS A 194 8.04 4.38 -28.02
N LYS A 195 6.76 3.98 -28.00
CA LYS A 195 5.73 4.29 -27.00
C LYS A 195 6.17 3.98 -25.55
N ILE A 196 6.31 5.05 -24.75
CA ILE A 196 6.15 4.99 -23.30
C ILE A 196 4.72 5.47 -23.04
N ALA A 197 3.87 4.60 -22.49
CA ALA A 197 2.53 5.00 -22.07
C ALA A 197 2.66 5.92 -20.85
N ILE A 198 2.51 7.22 -21.09
CA ILE A 198 2.48 8.26 -20.07
C ILE A 198 1.01 8.53 -19.79
N TYR A 199 0.52 8.15 -18.61
CA TYR A 199 -0.72 8.72 -18.08
C TYR A 199 -0.37 10.00 -17.35
N SER A 200 -0.62 11.13 -18.01
CA SER A 200 -0.70 12.45 -17.39
C SER A 200 -2.18 12.78 -17.21
N ASN A 201 -2.67 12.75 -15.97
CA ASN A 201 -3.95 13.38 -15.67
C ASN A 201 -3.66 14.86 -15.38
N ILE A 202 -4.17 15.71 -16.27
CA ILE A 202 -4.34 17.15 -16.09
C ILE A 202 -5.48 17.37 -15.11
#